data_AF-A0A519C5N0-F1
#
_entry.id   AF-A0A519C5N0-F1
#
_cell.length_a   1.000
_cell.length_b   1.000
_cell.length_c   1.000
_cell.angle_alpha   90.00
_cell.angle_beta   90.00
_cell.angle_gamma   90.00
#
_symmetry.space_group_name_H-M   'P 1'
#
loop_
_entity.id
_entity.type
_entity.pdbx_description
1 polymer ?
#
loop_
_entity_poly.entity_id
_entity_poly.type
_entity_poly.pdbx_seq_one_letter_code
_entity_poly.pdbx_strand_id
1 'polypeptide(L)'
;MNPSSLMEVPPEDEELERIIEEANTKPTPKTKEASQDDETTIDNEEETKSEDIDYSSMKVAELKELLKEKDLPVSGTKAELIERLQA
;
A
#
# COMPACT_ATOMS: atom_id res chain seq x y z
N MET A 1 25.49 -42.94 -10.32
CA MET A 1 25.04 -42.07 -9.22
C MET A 1 25.12 -40.64 -9.73
N ASN A 2 23.99 -40.04 -10.10
CA ASN A 2 23.94 -38.65 -10.56
C ASN A 2 23.84 -37.73 -9.33
N PRO A 3 24.74 -36.76 -9.14
CA PRO A 3 24.81 -35.91 -7.94
C PRO A 3 23.65 -34.91 -7.83
N SER A 4 22.80 -34.77 -8.85
CA SER A 4 21.61 -33.90 -8.82
C SER A 4 20.54 -34.33 -7.81
N SER A 5 20.64 -35.52 -7.21
CA SER A 5 19.70 -35.95 -6.17
C SER A 5 19.95 -35.30 -4.80
N LEU A 6 21.03 -34.51 -4.65
CA LEU A 6 21.36 -33.77 -3.42
C LEU A 6 21.05 -32.26 -3.54
N MET A 7 20.53 -31.79 -4.66
CA MET A 7 19.95 -30.45 -4.70
C MET A 7 18.60 -30.57 -3.99
N GLU A 8 18.53 -30.10 -2.73
CA GLU A 8 17.29 -30.01 -1.95
C GLU A 8 16.18 -29.52 -2.88
N VAL A 9 15.14 -30.34 -2.99
CA VAL A 9 13.94 -30.00 -3.74
C VAL A 9 13.50 -28.63 -3.21
N PRO A 10 13.46 -27.59 -4.06
CA PRO A 10 13.00 -26.27 -3.63
C PRO A 10 11.65 -26.44 -2.95
N PRO A 11 11.38 -25.71 -1.86
CA PRO A 11 10.10 -25.80 -1.17
C PRO A 11 8.98 -25.66 -2.18
N GLU A 12 8.02 -26.57 -2.12
CA GLU A 12 6.87 -26.57 -3.02
C GLU A 12 6.10 -25.25 -2.83
N ASP A 13 5.46 -24.74 -3.88
CA ASP A 13 4.77 -23.44 -3.85
C ASP A 13 3.74 -23.37 -2.69
N GLU A 14 3.16 -24.51 -2.29
CA GLU A 14 2.25 -24.62 -1.14
C GLU A 14 2.94 -24.38 0.21
N GLU A 15 4.22 -24.76 0.38
CA GLU A 15 4.97 -24.44 1.60
C GLU A 15 5.36 -22.97 1.64
N LEU A 16 5.70 -22.38 0.48
CA LEU A 16 5.98 -20.95 0.37
C LEU A 16 4.76 -20.10 0.73
N GLU A 17 3.56 -20.48 0.27
CA GLU A 17 2.31 -19.80 0.62
C GLU A 17 2.01 -19.87 2.13
N ARG A 18 2.21 -21.03 2.77
CA ARG A 18 2.03 -21.17 4.22
C ARG A 18 2.99 -20.30 5.04
N ILE A 19 4.26 -20.20 4.61
CA ILE A 19 5.25 -19.36 5.31
C ILE A 19 4.89 -17.87 5.20
N ILE A 20 4.40 -17.44 4.03
CA ILE A 20 3.98 -16.05 3.79
C ILE A 20 2.68 -15.72 4.55
N GLU A 21 1.72 -16.64 4.60
CA GLU A 21 0.51 -16.49 5.42
C GLU A 21 0.83 -16.49 6.92
N GLU A 22 1.72 -17.36 7.41
CA GLU A 22 2.12 -17.39 8.83
C GLU A 22 2.84 -16.09 9.23
N ALA A 23 3.67 -15.52 8.36
CA ALA A 23 4.32 -14.23 8.57
C ALA A 23 3.35 -13.05 8.58
N ASN A 24 2.27 -13.11 7.79
CA ASN A 24 1.23 -12.07 7.75
C ASN A 24 0.16 -12.22 8.85
N THR A 25 -0.07 -13.43 9.35
CA THR A 25 -1.12 -13.74 10.32
C THR A 25 -0.66 -13.66 11.77
N LYS A 26 0.64 -13.47 12.04
CA LYS A 26 1.14 -13.15 13.38
C LYS A 26 0.95 -11.64 13.64
N PRO A 27 -0.09 -11.22 14.38
CA PRO A 27 -0.19 -9.83 14.77
C PRO A 27 0.93 -9.59 15.78
N THR A 28 1.80 -8.64 15.50
CA THR A 28 2.61 -8.05 16.56
C THR A 28 1.64 -7.29 17.47
N PRO A 29 1.50 -7.65 18.76
CA PRO A 29 0.76 -6.82 19.69
C PRO A 29 1.68 -5.65 20.07
N LYS A 30 1.61 -4.58 19.29
CA LYS A 30 1.88 -3.23 19.78
C LYS A 30 0.54 -2.50 19.85
N THR A 31 -0.21 -2.82 20.90
CA THR A 31 -1.15 -1.91 21.60
C THR A 31 -0.55 -0.50 21.61
N LYS A 32 -1.07 0.47 20.84
CA LYS A 32 -2.28 1.28 21.05
C LYS A 32 -2.27 1.95 22.43
N GLU A 33 -2.03 3.26 22.45
CA GLU A 33 -2.78 4.29 23.21
C GLU A 33 -2.07 5.66 23.10
N ALA A 34 -2.61 6.54 22.26
CA ALA A 34 -2.61 7.99 22.48
C ALA A 34 -3.67 8.59 21.53
N SER A 35 -4.84 8.81 22.09
CA SER A 35 -5.83 9.77 21.58
C SER A 35 -5.35 11.18 21.91
N GLN A 36 -5.30 12.05 20.90
CA GLN A 36 -5.29 13.52 20.95
C GLN A 36 -5.50 13.91 19.47
N ASP A 37 -6.65 14.42 19.01
CA ASP A 37 -7.23 15.72 19.36
C ASP A 37 -6.16 16.72 19.75
N ASP A 38 -5.49 17.27 18.73
CA ASP A 38 -5.05 18.66 18.77
C ASP A 38 -5.04 19.22 17.34
N GLU A 39 -5.63 20.39 17.25
CA GLU A 39 -5.76 21.27 16.10
C GLU A 39 -4.37 21.82 15.70
N THR A 40 -4.30 22.52 14.56
CA THR A 40 -3.15 23.31 14.06
C THR A 40 -1.95 22.48 13.54
N THR A 41 -1.49 22.64 12.30
CA THR A 41 -1.24 23.92 11.62
C THR A 41 -1.26 23.71 10.12
N ILE A 42 -1.92 24.64 9.44
CA ILE A 42 -1.85 24.90 8.01
C ILE A 42 -0.38 25.17 7.66
N ASP A 43 0.30 24.20 7.08
CA ASP A 43 1.40 24.47 6.14
C ASP A 43 0.82 24.29 4.73
N ASN A 44 0.06 25.31 4.35
CA ASN A 44 -0.29 25.60 2.97
C ASN A 44 0.98 26.11 2.29
N GLU A 45 1.92 25.21 2.00
CA GLU A 45 2.86 25.41 0.92
C GLU A 45 2.12 25.03 -0.36
N GLU A 46 1.34 26.00 -0.84
CA GLU A 46 0.96 26.05 -2.25
C GLU A 46 2.25 26.16 -3.06
N GLU A 47 2.75 25.02 -3.50
CA GLU A 47 3.36 24.95 -4.82
C GLU A 47 2.47 24.07 -5.68
N THR A 48 1.44 24.73 -6.20
CA THR A 48 0.65 24.36 -7.35
C THR A 48 1.57 23.91 -8.48
N LYS A 49 1.87 22.62 -8.49
CA LYS A 49 2.16 21.93 -9.71
C LYS A 49 1.11 20.84 -9.78
N SER A 50 -0.04 21.22 -10.33
CA SER A 50 -0.86 20.33 -11.14
C SER A 50 0.04 19.83 -12.28
N GLU A 51 1.03 19.00 -11.92
CA GLU A 51 1.72 18.16 -12.86
C GLU A 51 0.59 17.34 -13.46
N ASP A 52 0.49 17.43 -14.78
CA ASP A 52 -0.39 16.63 -15.63
C ASP A 52 0.05 15.16 -15.51
N ILE A 53 -0.02 14.63 -14.29
CA ILE A 53 0.26 13.26 -13.96
C ILE A 53 -0.95 12.53 -14.49
N ASP A 54 -0.72 11.75 -15.54
CA ASP A 54 -1.75 10.89 -16.09
C ASP A 54 -2.02 9.72 -15.13
N TYR A 55 -2.83 10.00 -14.11
CA TYR A 55 -3.34 9.03 -13.14
C TYR A 55 -4.16 7.91 -13.82
N SER A 56 -4.62 8.11 -15.07
CA SER A 56 -5.28 7.07 -15.86
C SER A 56 -4.32 5.92 -16.19
N SER A 57 -3.03 6.22 -16.36
CA SER A 57 -1.98 5.24 -16.60
C SER A 57 -1.47 4.56 -15.32
N MET A 58 -1.79 5.09 -14.13
CA MET A 58 -1.42 4.50 -12.84
C MET A 58 -2.33 3.35 -12.42
N LYS A 59 -1.85 2.52 -11.48
CA LYS A 59 -2.63 1.42 -10.91
C LYS A 59 -3.55 1.91 -9.80
N VAL A 60 -4.68 1.22 -9.60
CA VAL A 60 -5.63 1.51 -8.51
C VAL A 60 -4.96 1.46 -7.13
N ALA A 61 -3.95 0.61 -6.94
CA ALA A 61 -3.19 0.58 -5.68
C ALA A 61 -2.43 1.89 -5.44
N GLU A 62 -1.70 2.38 -6.45
CA GLU A 62 -0.92 3.63 -6.37
C GLU A 62 -1.86 4.84 -6.16
N LEU A 63 -2.99 4.89 -6.87
CA LEU A 63 -4.00 5.94 -6.67
C LEU A 63 -4.54 5.95 -5.25
N LYS A 64 -4.77 4.76 -4.66
CA LYS A 64 -5.23 4.66 -3.27
C LYS A 64 -4.17 5.06 -2.26
N GLU A 65 -2.89 4.80 -2.55
CA GLU A 65 -1.78 5.25 -1.70
C GLU A 65 -1.67 6.76 -1.69
N LEU A 66 -1.70 7.40 -2.87
CA LEU A 66 -1.70 8.86 -3.00
C LEU A 66 -2.89 9.48 -2.26
N LEU A 67 -4.09 8.89 -2.40
CA LEU A 67 -5.26 9.36 -1.68
C LEU A 67 -5.12 9.20 -0.16
N LYS A 68 -4.53 8.10 0.33
CA LYS A 68 -4.25 7.94 1.77
C LYS A 68 -3.24 8.96 2.28
N GLU A 69 -2.19 9.23 1.49
CA GLU A 69 -1.17 10.23 1.83
C GLU A 69 -1.75 11.64 1.89
N LYS A 70 -2.81 11.89 1.11
CA LYS A 70 -3.58 13.14 1.10
C LYS A 70 -4.78 13.12 2.07
N ASP A 71 -4.93 12.08 2.89
CA ASP A 71 -6.09 11.86 3.78
C ASP A 71 -7.47 11.91 3.08
N LEU A 72 -7.49 11.58 1.80
CA LEU A 72 -8.67 11.53 0.95
C LEU A 72 -9.28 10.11 0.94
N PRO A 73 -10.61 10.01 0.77
CA PRO A 73 -11.27 8.71 0.75
C PRO A 73 -10.79 7.84 -0.42
N VAL A 74 -10.44 6.58 -0.13
CA VAL A 74 -9.99 5.57 -1.13
C VAL A 74 -11.11 4.68 -1.66
N SER A 75 -12.36 5.04 -1.36
CA SER A 75 -13.57 4.37 -1.85
C SER A 75 -14.01 4.96 -3.18
N GLY A 76 -14.44 4.10 -4.10
CA GLY A 76 -14.95 4.48 -5.41
C GLY A 76 -14.33 3.67 -6.56
N THR A 77 -14.77 4.00 -7.77
CA THR A 77 -14.21 3.49 -9.02
C THR A 77 -12.87 4.15 -9.34
N LYS A 78 -12.06 3.54 -10.23
CA LYS A 78 -10.76 4.12 -10.64
C LYS A 78 -10.90 5.57 -11.12
N ALA A 79 -11.96 5.87 -11.87
CA ALA A 79 -12.25 7.21 -12.36
C ALA A 79 -12.46 8.22 -11.23
N GLU A 80 -13.23 7.86 -10.20
CA GLU A 80 -13.45 8.72 -9.03
C GLU A 80 -12.15 8.93 -8.22
N LEU A 81 -11.28 7.92 -8.14
CA LEU A 81 -9.97 8.07 -7.48
C LEU A 81 -9.08 9.03 -8.27
N ILE A 82 -9.10 8.96 -9.60
CA ILE A 82 -8.34 9.85 -10.49
C ILE A 82 -8.88 11.27 -10.40
N GLU A 83 -10.19 11.46 -10.54
CA GLU A 83 -10.83 12.78 -10.46
C GLU A 83 -10.51 13.46 -9.12
N ARG A 84 -10.50 12.70 -8.02
CA ARG A 84 -10.14 13.21 -6.69
C ARG A 84 -8.66 13.60 -6.56
N LEU A 85 -7.77 12.99 -7.33
CA LEU A 85 -6.34 13.34 -7.38
C LEU A 85 -6.03 14.46 -8.39
N GLN A 86 -6.93 14.68 -9.36
CA GLN A 86 -6.85 15.75 -10.35
C GLN A 86 -7.58 17.03 -9.92
N ALA A 87 -8.50 16.93 -8.95
CA ALA A 87 -9.25 18.03 -8.34
C ALA A 87 -8.35 18.92 -7.48
#